data_AF-A0A0A2W5G1-F1
#
_entry.id   AF-A0A0A2W5G1-F1
#
_cell.length_a   1.000
_cell.length_b   1.000
_cell.length_c   1.000
_cell.angle_alpha   90.00
_cell.angle_beta   90.00
_cell.angle_gamma   90.00
#
_symmetry.space_group_name_H-M   'P 1'
#
loop_
_entity.id
_entity.type
_entity.pdbx_description
1 polymer ?
#
loop_
_entity_poly.entity_id
_entity_poly.type
_entity_poly.pdbx_seq_one_letter_code
_entity_poly.pdbx_strand_id
1 'polypeptide(L)'
;MTFSTNTSAHSRASLAVSVKLPSSDSQNTVLAYLSQDYIALPPGTPVAQAQALFCSGIKNEQIPSQIFVVDDDGHLFGLVPVKSLLQADKEALLSDLMRSVAFSLTPEKTRHEACVEIKKAGTNYIPVLSYGKLKGVLGPQEIAQLLEDENTLDSQLQGASSPLETPYLQSSVFTLWRKRSVWLLLLFVAEAYTSSVIKSFEDQLEAAIALAFFIPLLIGTGGNTGTQITSTLVRAMALGEVGLKDLGAILRKEISASVLIALTIGTAGFIRAWMLGVGMEVMMVVSLTLIAITVWSAIVSSIIPMLLRKVNIDPAVVSAPFITTLIDGTGLLIYFEIAKVMLTDLAV
;
A
#
# COMPACT_ATOMS: atom_id res chain seq x y z
N MET A 1 61.16 -51.14 1.44
CA MET A 1 60.58 -50.34 0.33
C MET A 1 59.34 -49.65 0.90
N THR A 2 59.52 -48.49 1.51
CA THR A 2 59.38 -47.11 0.93
C THR A 2 57.95 -46.55 1.09
N PHE A 3 57.77 -45.73 2.14
CA PHE A 3 57.33 -44.31 2.16
C PHE A 3 55.83 -44.08 1.84
N SER A 4 55.00 -43.73 2.85
CA SER A 4 54.59 -42.34 3.22
C SER A 4 54.01 -41.57 2.03
N THR A 5 52.75 -41.12 2.06
CA THR A 5 52.44 -39.78 2.57
C THR A 5 51.06 -39.66 3.22
N ASN A 6 51.10 -38.95 4.34
CA ASN A 6 50.06 -38.24 5.06
C ASN A 6 49.54 -37.05 4.22
N THR A 7 48.23 -36.87 4.11
CA THR A 7 47.63 -35.58 3.73
C THR A 7 46.40 -35.31 4.60
N SER A 8 46.62 -34.48 5.60
CA SER A 8 45.64 -33.82 6.43
C SER A 8 44.80 -32.80 5.66
N ALA A 9 43.67 -32.44 6.27
CA ALA A 9 42.95 -31.16 6.15
C ALA A 9 41.99 -31.01 4.95
N HIS A 10 40.70 -31.17 5.22
CA HIS A 10 39.64 -30.17 4.96
C HIS A 10 38.30 -30.71 5.49
N SER A 11 38.09 -30.62 6.81
CA SER A 11 36.75 -30.71 7.39
C SER A 11 36.30 -29.28 7.68
N ARG A 12 35.51 -28.70 6.77
CA ARG A 12 34.75 -27.48 7.03
C ARG A 12 33.29 -27.86 7.11
N ALA A 13 32.78 -27.81 8.35
CA ALA A 13 31.40 -28.01 8.70
C ALA A 13 30.51 -27.02 7.94
N SER A 14 29.63 -27.56 7.10
CA SER A 14 28.44 -26.88 6.61
C SER A 14 27.50 -26.66 7.80
N LEU A 15 27.54 -25.46 8.39
CA LEU A 15 26.50 -24.98 9.30
C LEU A 15 25.23 -24.71 8.49
N ALA A 16 24.49 -25.78 8.19
CA ALA A 16 23.10 -25.68 7.78
C ALA A 16 22.29 -25.25 9.01
N VAL A 17 22.12 -23.94 9.19
CA VAL A 17 21.10 -23.41 10.10
C VAL A 17 19.76 -23.78 9.47
N SER A 18 19.13 -24.82 10.02
CA SER A 18 17.80 -25.26 9.61
C SER A 18 16.79 -24.17 9.99
N VAL A 19 16.44 -23.33 9.02
CA VAL A 19 15.39 -22.32 9.18
C VAL A 19 14.06 -23.07 9.21
N LYS A 20 13.47 -23.13 10.40
CA LYS A 20 12.12 -23.63 10.64
C LYS A 20 11.16 -22.86 9.72
N LEU A 21 10.34 -23.57 8.95
CA LEU A 21 9.35 -22.96 8.06
C LEU A 21 8.54 -21.90 8.82
N PRO A 22 8.36 -20.69 8.23
CA PRO A 22 7.68 -19.59 8.90
C PRO A 22 6.25 -19.98 9.31
N SER A 23 5.89 -19.70 10.57
CA SER A 23 4.50 -19.67 11.05
C SER A 23 3.63 -18.69 10.23
N SER A 24 2.30 -18.78 10.30
CA SER A 24 1.39 -17.90 9.55
C SER A 24 1.67 -16.40 9.73
N ASP A 25 2.13 -15.98 10.92
CA ASP A 25 2.50 -14.57 11.18
C ASP A 25 3.74 -14.09 10.42
N SER A 26 4.66 -14.99 10.10
CA SER A 26 5.92 -14.62 9.44
C SER A 26 5.77 -14.34 7.94
N GLN A 27 4.64 -14.69 7.31
CA GLN A 27 4.37 -14.36 5.90
C GLN A 27 4.22 -12.85 5.66
N ASN A 28 3.90 -12.08 6.70
CA ASN A 28 3.75 -10.62 6.63
C ASN A 28 4.99 -9.84 7.07
N THR A 29 6.13 -10.51 7.23
CA THR A 29 7.39 -9.89 7.69
C THR A 29 8.50 -10.04 6.66
N VAL A 30 9.57 -9.26 6.82
CA VAL A 30 10.79 -9.36 5.99
C VAL A 30 11.35 -10.78 5.96
N LEU A 31 11.18 -11.55 7.04
CA LEU A 31 11.63 -12.94 7.15
C LEU A 31 11.17 -13.83 5.99
N ALA A 32 9.96 -13.63 5.45
CA ALA A 32 9.41 -14.44 4.36
C ALA A 32 10.13 -14.25 3.02
N TYR A 33 10.86 -13.14 2.84
CA TYR A 33 11.54 -12.77 1.60
C TYR A 33 13.06 -12.91 1.69
N LEU A 34 13.57 -13.48 2.79
CA LEU A 34 15.01 -13.62 3.00
C LEU A 34 15.64 -14.56 1.99
N SER A 35 16.65 -14.05 1.28
CA SER A 35 17.55 -14.87 0.49
C SER A 35 18.81 -15.24 1.29
N GLN A 36 19.19 -16.52 1.19
CA GLN A 36 20.48 -17.04 1.66
C GLN A 36 21.50 -17.11 0.52
N ASP A 37 21.13 -16.71 -0.70
CA ASP A 37 22.00 -16.74 -1.87
C ASP A 37 22.83 -15.44 -1.92
N TYR A 38 23.78 -15.31 -0.99
CA TYR A 38 24.72 -14.21 -0.92
C TYR A 38 26.13 -14.72 -0.60
N ILE A 39 27.13 -13.92 -0.97
CA ILE A 39 28.53 -14.22 -0.70
C ILE A 39 28.99 -13.33 0.46
N ALA A 40 29.45 -13.97 1.53
CA ALA A 40 30.01 -13.30 2.70
C ALA A 40 31.45 -13.77 2.96
N LEU A 41 32.36 -12.83 3.19
CA LEU A 41 33.80 -13.10 3.35
C LEU A 41 34.38 -12.33 4.54
N PRO A 42 35.42 -12.87 5.22
CA PRO A 42 36.13 -12.15 6.28
C PRO A 42 36.86 -10.89 5.80
N PRO A 43 36.97 -9.84 6.63
CA PRO A 43 37.60 -8.56 6.26
C PRO A 43 39.08 -8.70 5.86
N GLY A 44 39.81 -9.63 6.51
CA GLY A 44 41.23 -9.90 6.24
C GLY A 44 41.51 -10.76 5.01
N THR A 45 40.50 -11.06 4.19
CA THR A 45 40.67 -11.89 3.00
C THR A 45 41.32 -11.07 1.86
N PRO A 46 42.45 -11.52 1.28
CA PRO A 46 43.07 -10.84 0.14
C PRO A 46 42.17 -10.84 -1.10
N VAL A 47 42.23 -9.79 -1.91
CA VAL A 47 41.42 -9.63 -3.12
C VAL A 47 41.57 -10.81 -4.08
N ALA A 48 42.78 -11.33 -4.28
CA ALA A 48 42.99 -12.51 -5.12
C ALA A 48 42.18 -13.73 -4.66
N GLN A 49 42.15 -13.96 -3.34
CA GLN A 49 41.39 -15.06 -2.74
C GLN A 49 39.89 -14.78 -2.83
N ALA A 50 39.47 -13.54 -2.57
CA ALA A 50 38.08 -13.12 -2.68
C ALA A 50 37.53 -13.27 -4.10
N GLN A 51 38.31 -12.94 -5.13
CA GLN A 51 37.95 -13.15 -6.54
C GLN A 51 37.76 -14.65 -6.85
N ALA A 52 38.66 -15.51 -6.37
CA ALA A 52 38.54 -16.96 -6.57
C ALA A 52 37.33 -17.57 -5.84
N LEU A 53 37.07 -17.13 -4.60
CA LEU A 53 35.90 -17.54 -3.82
C LEU A 53 34.60 -17.01 -4.45
N PHE A 54 34.62 -15.79 -4.98
CA PHE A 54 33.49 -15.23 -5.71
C PHE A 54 33.16 -16.08 -6.95
N CYS A 55 34.15 -16.35 -7.81
CA CYS A 55 33.94 -17.16 -9.02
C CYS A 55 33.46 -18.59 -8.72
N SER A 56 33.96 -19.21 -7.65
CA SER A 56 33.50 -20.55 -7.25
C SER A 56 32.16 -20.56 -6.51
N GLY A 57 31.75 -19.41 -5.95
CA GLY A 57 30.49 -19.21 -5.26
C GLY A 57 29.29 -18.90 -6.17
N ILE A 58 29.51 -18.60 -7.46
CA ILE A 58 28.43 -18.37 -8.43
C ILE A 58 27.76 -19.71 -8.72
N LYS A 59 26.54 -19.90 -8.21
CA LYS A 59 25.75 -21.12 -8.38
C LYS A 59 24.75 -21.04 -9.53
N ASN A 60 24.28 -19.83 -9.85
CA ASN A 60 23.19 -19.56 -10.78
C ASN A 60 23.62 -18.55 -11.86
N GLU A 61 22.80 -18.36 -12.89
CA GLU A 61 23.03 -17.34 -13.93
C GLU A 61 23.04 -15.90 -13.38
N GLN A 62 22.51 -15.69 -12.18
CA GLN A 62 22.57 -14.42 -11.48
C GLN A 62 23.88 -14.23 -10.73
N ILE A 63 24.61 -13.22 -11.16
CA ILE A 63 25.85 -12.78 -10.52
C ILE A 63 25.49 -11.72 -9.47
N PRO A 64 25.70 -11.98 -8.17
CA PRO A 64 25.46 -10.98 -7.14
C PRO A 64 26.38 -9.78 -7.36
N SER A 65 25.88 -8.56 -7.19
CA SER A 65 26.67 -7.34 -7.44
C SER A 65 27.38 -6.80 -6.19
N GLN A 66 27.14 -7.40 -5.04
CA GLN A 66 27.69 -7.04 -3.73
C GLN A 66 28.21 -8.28 -3.00
N ILE A 67 29.29 -8.09 -2.25
CA ILE A 67 29.84 -9.08 -1.31
C ILE A 67 29.73 -8.48 0.09
N PHE A 68 29.27 -9.28 1.04
CA PHE A 68 29.14 -8.87 2.44
C PHE A 68 30.42 -9.20 3.20
N VAL A 69 30.85 -8.30 4.08
CA VAL A 69 32.05 -8.48 4.89
C VAL A 69 31.62 -8.79 6.32
N VAL A 70 31.92 -10.00 6.80
CA VAL A 70 31.46 -10.49 8.12
C VAL A 70 32.62 -11.02 8.95
N ASP A 71 32.54 -10.97 10.28
CA ASP A 71 33.48 -11.71 11.14
C ASP A 71 33.10 -13.20 11.25
N ASP A 72 33.93 -13.95 12.00
CA ASP A 72 33.72 -15.37 12.31
C ASP A 72 32.43 -15.62 13.12
N ASP A 73 31.92 -14.61 13.83
CA ASP A 73 30.67 -14.66 14.60
C ASP A 73 29.42 -14.27 13.79
N GLY A 74 29.61 -13.86 12.54
CA GLY A 74 28.57 -13.44 11.59
C GLY A 74 28.12 -11.98 11.68
N HIS A 75 28.83 -11.10 12.40
CA HIS A 75 28.53 -9.66 12.45
C HIS A 75 28.95 -8.98 11.15
N LEU A 76 28.08 -8.10 10.65
CA LEU A 76 28.31 -7.39 9.40
C LEU A 76 29.17 -6.13 9.63
N PHE A 77 30.33 -6.07 8.97
CA PHE A 77 31.22 -4.90 8.99
C PHE A 77 30.96 -3.94 7.82
N GLY A 78 30.54 -4.49 6.68
CA GLY A 78 30.33 -3.68 5.48
C GLY A 78 29.98 -4.49 4.24
N LEU A 79 30.01 -3.81 3.10
CA LEU A 79 29.79 -4.40 1.78
C LEU A 79 30.85 -3.94 0.79
N VAL A 80 31.19 -4.79 -0.16
CA VAL A 80 32.13 -4.53 -1.24
C VAL A 80 31.41 -4.70 -2.57
N PRO A 81 31.32 -3.65 -3.41
CA PRO A 81 30.80 -3.80 -4.76
C PRO A 81 31.69 -4.75 -5.57
N VAL A 82 31.09 -5.71 -6.27
CA VAL A 82 31.86 -6.67 -7.09
C VAL A 82 32.69 -5.96 -8.15
N LYS A 83 32.17 -4.86 -8.72
CA LYS A 83 32.96 -4.00 -9.62
C LYS A 83 34.27 -3.52 -8.99
N SER A 84 34.25 -3.13 -7.72
CA SER A 84 35.44 -2.70 -6.98
C SER A 84 36.38 -3.87 -6.72
N LEU A 85 35.85 -5.04 -6.36
CA LEU A 85 36.65 -6.25 -6.19
C LEU A 85 37.39 -6.65 -7.48
N LEU A 86 36.72 -6.57 -8.64
CA LEU A 86 37.29 -6.95 -9.93
C LEU A 86 38.35 -5.96 -10.46
N GLN A 87 38.36 -4.72 -9.96
CA GLN A 87 39.29 -3.67 -10.38
C GLN A 87 40.47 -3.46 -9.43
N ALA A 88 40.39 -4.02 -8.22
CA ALA A 88 41.39 -3.80 -7.17
C ALA A 88 42.67 -4.62 -7.39
N ASP A 89 43.74 -4.16 -6.74
CA ASP A 89 45.00 -4.91 -6.64
C ASP A 89 44.78 -6.24 -5.92
N LYS A 90 45.43 -7.30 -6.41
CA LYS A 90 45.30 -8.67 -5.91
C LYS A 90 45.79 -8.84 -4.46
N GLU A 91 46.75 -8.01 -4.05
CA GLU A 91 47.34 -8.05 -2.71
C GLU A 91 46.60 -7.17 -1.69
N ALA A 92 45.67 -6.32 -2.14
CA ALA A 92 44.85 -5.52 -1.23
C ALA A 92 43.90 -6.41 -0.40
N LEU A 93 43.45 -5.91 0.75
CA LEU A 93 42.49 -6.63 1.60
C LEU A 93 41.05 -6.18 1.30
N LEU A 94 40.09 -7.08 1.56
CA LEU A 94 38.66 -6.76 1.46
C LEU A 94 38.26 -5.58 2.36
N SER A 95 38.88 -5.45 3.53
CA SER A 95 38.70 -4.30 4.43
C SER A 95 39.00 -2.96 3.78
N ASP A 96 39.93 -2.90 2.83
CA ASP A 96 40.37 -1.66 2.18
C ASP A 96 39.37 -1.19 1.12
N LEU A 97 38.57 -2.12 0.58
CA LEU A 97 37.53 -1.87 -0.43
C LEU A 97 36.14 -1.72 0.18
N MET A 98 36.02 -2.02 1.47
CA MET A 98 34.76 -2.09 2.20
C MET A 98 34.10 -0.72 2.33
N ARG A 99 32.80 -0.70 2.12
CA ARG A 99 31.93 0.45 2.39
C ARG A 99 31.03 0.14 3.58
N SER A 100 30.75 1.15 4.38
CA SER A 100 29.79 1.03 5.46
C SER A 100 28.38 0.76 4.91
N VAL A 101 27.61 -0.03 5.65
CA VAL A 101 26.20 -0.29 5.34
C VAL A 101 25.37 0.88 5.87
N ALA A 102 24.82 1.69 4.96
CA ALA A 102 23.98 2.82 5.33
C ALA A 102 22.57 2.43 5.77
N PHE A 103 22.07 1.28 5.29
CA PHE A 103 20.70 0.84 5.51
C PHE A 103 20.62 -0.68 5.69
N SER A 104 19.85 -1.12 6.69
CA SER A 104 19.60 -2.53 6.99
C SER A 104 18.18 -2.69 7.56
N LEU A 105 17.63 -3.89 7.43
CA LEU A 105 16.32 -4.24 7.97
C LEU A 105 16.44 -5.29 9.08
N THR A 106 15.40 -5.42 9.89
CA THR A 106 15.27 -6.52 10.87
C THR A 106 14.30 -7.58 10.34
N PRO A 107 14.51 -8.89 10.64
CA PRO A 107 13.64 -9.95 10.16
C PRO A 107 12.17 -9.80 10.54
N GLU A 108 11.91 -9.23 11.72
CA GLU A 108 10.58 -9.11 12.33
C GLU A 108 9.81 -7.88 11.82
N LYS A 109 10.46 -6.99 11.05
CA LYS A 109 9.81 -5.79 10.52
C LYS A 109 8.69 -6.20 9.56
N THR A 110 7.57 -5.47 9.63
CA THR A 110 6.43 -5.74 8.75
C THR A 110 6.79 -5.43 7.30
N ARG A 111 6.14 -6.10 6.34
CA ARG A 111 6.31 -5.81 4.90
C ARG A 111 6.08 -4.33 4.59
N HIS A 112 5.01 -3.76 5.16
CA HIS A 112 4.65 -2.36 4.98
C HIS A 112 5.78 -1.39 5.38
N GLU A 113 6.29 -1.53 6.61
CA GLU A 113 7.36 -0.67 7.12
C GLU A 113 8.65 -0.85 6.30
N ALA A 114 8.98 -2.09 5.93
CA ALA A 114 10.11 -2.39 5.08
C ALA A 114 9.98 -1.71 3.71
N CYS A 115 8.82 -1.81 3.04
CA CYS A 115 8.54 -1.15 1.76
C CYS A 115 8.79 0.36 1.80
N VAL A 116 8.30 1.03 2.86
CA VAL A 116 8.45 2.48 3.04
C VAL A 116 9.93 2.86 3.19
N GLU A 117 10.70 2.09 3.95
CA GLU A 117 12.12 2.36 4.14
C GLU A 117 12.96 2.03 2.89
N ILE A 118 12.69 0.91 2.22
CA ILE A 118 13.35 0.49 0.98
C ILE A 118 13.24 1.57 -0.10
N LYS A 119 12.04 2.13 -0.30
CA LYS A 119 11.79 3.20 -1.28
C LYS A 119 12.61 4.47 -1.01
N LYS A 120 12.94 4.74 0.27
CA LYS A 120 13.76 5.90 0.67
C LYS A 120 15.26 5.62 0.60
N ALA A 121 15.67 4.37 0.80
CA ALA A 121 17.07 3.99 0.87
C ALA A 121 17.78 4.04 -0.48
N GLY A 122 17.09 3.73 -1.59
CA GLY A 122 17.67 3.75 -2.94
C GLY A 122 18.78 2.71 -3.16
N THR A 123 18.80 1.64 -2.36
CA THR A 123 19.81 0.57 -2.42
C THR A 123 19.24 -0.71 -3.02
N ASN A 124 20.02 -1.40 -3.85
CA ASN A 124 19.58 -2.63 -4.53
C ASN A 124 19.82 -3.93 -3.74
N TYR A 125 20.58 -3.85 -2.65
CA TYR A 125 20.88 -4.98 -1.76
C TYR A 125 20.77 -4.50 -0.33
N ILE A 126 19.97 -5.20 0.46
CA ILE A 126 19.64 -4.78 1.82
C ILE A 126 19.95 -5.94 2.76
N PRO A 127 20.99 -5.81 3.60
CA PRO A 127 21.26 -6.82 4.60
C PRO A 127 20.16 -6.81 5.66
N VAL A 128 19.75 -8.00 6.07
CA VAL A 128 18.80 -8.20 7.15
C VAL A 128 19.58 -8.69 8.37
N LEU A 129 19.54 -7.89 9.43
CA LEU A 129 20.35 -8.05 10.62
C LEU A 129 19.49 -8.42 11.83
N SER A 130 19.99 -9.35 12.65
CA SER A 130 19.44 -9.63 13.97
C SER A 130 20.57 -9.55 14.99
N TYR A 131 20.47 -8.60 15.91
CA TYR A 131 21.53 -8.28 16.89
C TYR A 131 22.92 -8.07 16.23
N GLY A 132 22.94 -7.36 15.10
CA GLY A 132 24.17 -7.07 14.33
C GLY A 132 24.69 -8.21 13.46
N LYS A 133 24.09 -9.42 13.56
CA LYS A 133 24.47 -10.58 12.75
C LYS A 133 23.68 -10.64 11.45
N LEU A 134 24.37 -10.92 10.35
CA LEU A 134 23.74 -11.09 9.03
C LEU A 134 22.90 -12.38 9.02
N LYS A 135 21.59 -12.23 8.87
CA LYS A 135 20.65 -13.37 8.77
C LYS A 135 20.29 -13.72 7.34
N GLY A 136 20.40 -12.75 6.43
CA GLY A 136 20.19 -12.93 5.02
C GLY A 136 20.14 -11.57 4.33
N VAL A 137 19.78 -11.58 3.06
CA VAL A 137 19.83 -10.39 2.21
C VAL A 137 18.55 -10.31 1.40
N LEU A 138 18.04 -9.11 1.19
CA LEU A 138 17.07 -8.83 0.13
C LEU A 138 17.84 -8.30 -1.08
N GLY A 139 17.91 -9.10 -2.13
CA GLY A 139 18.44 -8.68 -3.42
C GLY A 139 17.36 -8.00 -4.26
N PRO A 140 17.67 -7.63 -5.52
CA PRO A 140 16.72 -6.94 -6.39
C PRO A 140 15.43 -7.73 -6.63
N GLN A 141 15.49 -9.06 -6.70
CA GLN A 141 14.32 -9.91 -6.91
C GLN A 141 13.45 -9.99 -5.66
N GLU A 142 14.06 -10.21 -4.50
CA GLU A 142 13.33 -10.26 -3.23
C GLU A 142 12.68 -8.91 -2.91
N ILE A 143 13.40 -7.81 -3.18
CA ILE A 143 12.85 -6.46 -3.06
C ILE A 143 11.67 -6.28 -4.02
N ALA A 144 11.81 -6.69 -5.29
CA ALA A 144 10.73 -6.58 -6.28
C ALA A 144 9.49 -7.37 -5.86
N GLN A 145 9.67 -8.62 -5.41
CA GLN A 145 8.58 -9.47 -4.94
C GLN A 145 7.90 -8.89 -3.69
N LEU A 146 8.69 -8.42 -2.72
CA LEU A 146 8.17 -7.81 -1.49
C LEU A 146 7.33 -6.56 -1.82
N LEU A 147 7.81 -5.72 -2.74
CA LEU A 147 7.07 -4.53 -3.20
C LEU A 147 5.79 -4.90 -3.97
N GLU A 148 5.84 -5.94 -4.81
CA GLU A 148 4.69 -6.43 -5.58
C GLU A 148 3.59 -6.99 -4.68
N ASP A 149 3.96 -7.81 -3.69
CA ASP A 149 3.02 -8.41 -2.75
C ASP A 149 2.34 -7.35 -1.88
N GLU A 150 3.08 -6.32 -1.44
CA GLU A 150 2.52 -5.20 -0.68
C GLU A 150 1.55 -4.36 -1.55
N ASN A 151 1.94 -4.02 -2.78
CA ASN A 151 1.05 -3.27 -3.69
C ASN A 151 -0.23 -4.05 -4.01
N THR A 152 -0.13 -5.38 -4.12
CA THR A 152 -1.27 -6.27 -4.36
C THR A 152 -2.20 -6.29 -3.14
N LEU A 153 -1.65 -6.35 -1.93
CA LEU A 153 -2.39 -6.29 -0.68
C LEU A 153 -3.21 -4.98 -0.59
N ASP A 154 -2.55 -3.83 -0.77
CA ASP A 154 -3.19 -2.52 -0.74
C ASP A 154 -4.37 -2.43 -1.73
N SER A 155 -4.16 -2.94 -2.95
CA SER A 155 -5.18 -2.94 -4.00
C SER A 155 -6.39 -3.81 -3.64
N GLN A 156 -6.18 -4.96 -3.01
CA GLN A 156 -7.26 -5.87 -2.58
C GLN A 156 -8.08 -5.28 -1.44
N LEU A 157 -7.42 -4.64 -0.48
CA LEU A 157 -8.07 -4.01 0.67
C LEU A 157 -8.92 -2.80 0.25
N GLN A 158 -8.43 -1.95 -0.67
CA GLN A 158 -9.20 -0.82 -1.21
C GLN A 158 -10.52 -1.25 -1.88
N GLY A 159 -10.55 -2.44 -2.48
CA GLY A 159 -11.73 -3.02 -3.12
C GLY A 159 -12.74 -3.69 -2.17
N ALA A 160 -12.63 -3.50 -0.86
CA ALA A 160 -13.47 -4.15 0.16
C ALA A 160 -13.42 -5.68 0.11
N SER A 161 -12.25 -6.24 -0.16
CA SER A 161 -12.04 -7.69 -0.18
C SER A 161 -10.94 -8.10 0.77
N SER A 162 -11.14 -9.20 1.50
CA SER A 162 -10.04 -9.79 2.27
C SER A 162 -9.00 -10.39 1.32
N PRO A 163 -7.70 -10.34 1.67
CA PRO A 163 -6.64 -10.81 0.79
C PRO A 163 -6.77 -12.28 0.41
N LEU A 164 -6.46 -12.58 -0.85
CA LEU A 164 -6.41 -13.95 -1.36
C LEU A 164 -5.04 -14.57 -1.03
N GLU A 165 -5.05 -15.80 -0.51
CA GLU A 165 -3.84 -16.58 -0.21
C GLU A 165 -3.29 -17.31 -1.46
N THR A 166 -4.12 -17.42 -2.51
CA THR A 166 -3.80 -18.10 -3.77
C THR A 166 -4.13 -17.20 -4.95
N PRO A 167 -3.48 -17.39 -6.12
CA PRO A 167 -3.83 -16.69 -7.35
C PRO A 167 -5.34 -16.73 -7.64
N TYR A 168 -5.89 -15.68 -8.25
CA TYR A 168 -7.34 -15.52 -8.44
C TYR A 168 -8.02 -16.73 -9.09
N LEU A 169 -7.47 -17.21 -10.22
CA LEU A 169 -8.03 -18.36 -10.95
C LEU A 169 -7.86 -19.71 -10.24
N GLN A 170 -6.96 -19.78 -9.26
CA GLN A 170 -6.76 -20.97 -8.43
C GLN A 170 -7.63 -20.94 -7.16
N SER A 171 -8.17 -19.78 -6.81
CA SER A 171 -9.02 -19.61 -5.64
C SER A 171 -10.40 -20.21 -5.90
N SER A 172 -10.87 -21.05 -4.98
CA SER A 172 -12.21 -21.64 -5.10
C SER A 172 -13.31 -20.57 -4.97
N VAL A 173 -14.46 -20.82 -5.61
CA VAL A 173 -15.65 -19.95 -5.49
C VAL A 173 -16.06 -19.76 -4.02
N PHE A 174 -15.94 -20.80 -3.19
CA PHE A 174 -16.26 -20.72 -1.77
C PHE A 174 -15.29 -19.81 -1.00
N THR A 175 -13.99 -19.84 -1.35
CA THR A 175 -12.98 -18.94 -0.79
C THR A 175 -13.31 -17.48 -1.10
N LEU A 176 -13.62 -17.19 -2.37
CA LEU A 176 -14.02 -15.86 -2.82
C LEU A 176 -15.28 -15.36 -2.13
N TRP A 177 -16.32 -16.20 -2.07
CA TRP A 177 -17.57 -15.90 -1.36
C TRP A 177 -17.31 -15.53 0.10
N ARG A 178 -16.58 -16.37 0.84
CA ARG A 178 -16.27 -16.11 2.26
C ARG A 178 -15.48 -14.82 2.46
N LYS A 179 -14.46 -14.57 1.64
CA LYS A 179 -13.57 -13.40 1.75
C LYS A 179 -14.26 -12.07 1.39
N ARG A 180 -15.36 -12.11 0.62
CA ARG A 180 -16.15 -10.91 0.26
C ARG A 180 -17.40 -10.73 1.12
N SER A 181 -18.06 -11.82 1.52
CA SER A 181 -19.39 -11.75 2.16
C SER A 181 -19.37 -10.99 3.48
N VAL A 182 -18.33 -11.13 4.30
CA VAL A 182 -18.23 -10.41 5.57
C VAL A 182 -18.22 -8.90 5.33
N TRP A 183 -17.38 -8.43 4.41
CA TRP A 183 -17.30 -7.01 4.06
C TRP A 183 -18.56 -6.50 3.38
N LEU A 184 -19.12 -7.25 2.42
CA LEU A 184 -20.36 -6.85 1.74
C LEU A 184 -21.56 -6.80 2.70
N LEU A 185 -21.65 -7.69 3.68
CA LEU A 185 -22.70 -7.64 4.69
C LEU A 185 -22.54 -6.44 5.63
N LEU A 186 -21.30 -6.08 5.99
CA LEU A 186 -21.04 -4.86 6.77
C LEU A 186 -21.43 -3.61 5.98
N LEU A 187 -21.07 -3.55 4.69
CA LEU A 187 -21.46 -2.45 3.80
C LEU A 187 -22.98 -2.40 3.61
N PHE A 188 -23.66 -3.55 3.45
CA PHE A 188 -25.11 -3.61 3.35
C PHE A 188 -25.81 -3.01 4.59
N VAL A 189 -25.31 -3.32 5.79
CA VAL A 189 -25.84 -2.73 7.03
C VAL A 189 -25.58 -1.22 7.07
N ALA A 190 -24.39 -0.77 6.63
CA ALA A 190 -24.09 0.64 6.52
C ALA A 190 -24.98 1.34 5.46
N GLU A 191 -25.28 0.69 4.34
CA GLU A 191 -26.15 1.21 3.28
C GLU A 191 -27.60 1.32 3.74
N ALA A 192 -28.07 0.43 4.63
CA ALA A 192 -29.41 0.52 5.21
C ALA A 192 -29.65 1.85 5.96
N TYR A 193 -28.59 2.52 6.43
CA TYR A 193 -28.67 3.88 6.97
C TYR A 193 -29.20 4.88 5.94
N THR A 194 -28.77 4.78 4.67
CA THR A 194 -29.21 5.71 3.60
C THR A 194 -30.72 5.59 3.35
N SER A 195 -31.29 4.40 3.45
CA SER A 195 -32.74 4.19 3.35
C SER A 195 -33.49 4.91 4.48
N SER A 196 -32.94 4.92 5.69
CA SER A 196 -33.51 5.65 6.83
C SER A 196 -33.47 7.16 6.61
N VAL A 197 -32.41 7.67 5.96
CA VAL A 197 -32.32 9.08 5.55
C VAL A 197 -33.42 9.39 4.54
N ILE A 198 -33.54 8.63 3.44
CA ILE A 198 -34.59 8.85 2.43
C ILE A 198 -35.98 8.87 3.07
N LYS A 199 -36.28 7.91 3.96
CA LYS A 199 -37.56 7.85 4.66
C LYS A 199 -37.84 9.09 5.51
N SER A 200 -36.80 9.71 6.09
CA SER A 200 -36.96 10.93 6.89
C SER A 200 -37.33 12.15 6.04
N PHE A 201 -37.22 12.05 4.72
CA PHE A 201 -37.57 13.09 3.75
C PHE A 201 -38.67 12.65 2.77
N GLU A 202 -39.55 11.74 3.21
CA GLU A 202 -40.68 11.23 2.42
C GLU A 202 -41.62 12.36 1.98
N ASP A 203 -41.93 13.31 2.88
CA ASP A 203 -42.78 14.47 2.59
C ASP A 203 -42.22 15.33 1.44
N GLN A 204 -40.89 15.52 1.38
CA GLN A 204 -40.20 16.24 0.30
C GLN A 204 -40.33 15.51 -1.04
N LEU A 205 -40.24 14.19 -1.01
CA LEU A 205 -40.38 13.35 -2.20
C LEU A 205 -41.84 13.30 -2.69
N GLU A 206 -42.82 13.32 -1.79
CA GLU A 206 -44.23 13.41 -2.17
C GLU A 206 -44.55 14.73 -2.86
N ALA A 207 -44.03 15.85 -2.34
CA ALA A 207 -44.24 17.16 -2.95
C ALA A 207 -43.51 17.33 -4.28
N ALA A 208 -42.32 16.71 -4.43
CA ALA A 208 -41.51 16.80 -5.63
C ALA A 208 -40.91 15.44 -6.02
N ILE A 209 -41.75 14.58 -6.61
CA ILE A 209 -41.37 13.23 -7.08
C ILE A 209 -40.15 13.27 -8.00
N ALA A 210 -39.99 14.36 -8.77
CA ALA A 210 -38.84 14.57 -9.64
C ALA A 210 -37.48 14.50 -8.93
N LEU A 211 -37.42 14.84 -7.63
CA LEU A 211 -36.20 14.75 -6.83
C LEU A 211 -35.67 13.32 -6.73
N ALA A 212 -36.57 12.32 -6.64
CA ALA A 212 -36.19 10.92 -6.55
C ALA A 212 -35.34 10.46 -7.75
N PHE A 213 -35.60 11.01 -8.94
CA PHE A 213 -34.88 10.64 -10.17
C PHE A 213 -33.40 11.06 -10.16
N PHE A 214 -33.03 12.01 -9.31
CA PHE A 214 -31.65 12.50 -9.20
C PHE A 214 -30.86 11.84 -8.07
N ILE A 215 -31.52 11.11 -7.15
CA ILE A 215 -30.85 10.40 -6.05
C ILE A 215 -29.70 9.52 -6.55
N PRO A 216 -29.87 8.64 -7.57
CA PRO A 216 -28.77 7.80 -8.06
C PRO A 216 -27.62 8.61 -8.65
N LEU A 217 -27.91 9.75 -9.30
CA LEU A 217 -26.90 10.62 -9.89
C LEU A 217 -26.05 11.29 -8.79
N LEU A 218 -26.70 11.76 -7.72
CA LEU A 218 -26.08 12.45 -6.60
C LEU A 218 -25.18 11.52 -5.79
N ILE A 219 -25.73 10.36 -5.40
CA ILE A 219 -25.02 9.28 -4.69
C ILE A 219 -23.83 8.81 -5.53
N GLY A 220 -24.07 8.47 -6.81
CA GLY A 220 -23.01 8.01 -7.70
C GLY A 220 -21.88 9.03 -7.86
N THR A 221 -22.20 10.33 -7.95
CA THR A 221 -21.21 11.40 -8.04
C THR A 221 -20.36 11.49 -6.76
N GLY A 222 -21.02 11.55 -5.59
CA GLY A 222 -20.34 11.64 -4.30
C GLY A 222 -19.40 10.45 -4.06
N GLY A 223 -19.88 9.24 -4.34
CA GLY A 223 -19.11 8.00 -4.20
C GLY A 223 -17.92 7.90 -5.18
N ASN A 224 -18.10 8.31 -6.44
CA ASN A 224 -17.02 8.30 -7.44
C ASN A 224 -15.89 9.28 -7.07
N THR A 225 -16.24 10.51 -6.69
CA THR A 225 -15.28 11.50 -6.19
C THR A 225 -14.56 10.97 -4.95
N GLY A 226 -15.32 10.38 -4.02
CA GLY A 226 -14.78 9.91 -2.75
C GLY A 226 -13.80 8.75 -2.94
N THR A 227 -14.13 7.81 -3.83
CA THR A 227 -13.25 6.69 -4.18
C THR A 227 -11.96 7.17 -4.84
N GLN A 228 -12.04 8.14 -5.77
CA GLN A 228 -10.87 8.68 -6.46
C GLN A 228 -9.88 9.33 -5.48
N ILE A 229 -10.40 10.16 -4.56
CA ILE A 229 -9.59 10.86 -3.56
C ILE A 229 -9.03 9.85 -2.55
N THR A 230 -9.88 8.95 -2.03
CA THR A 230 -9.47 7.94 -1.04
C THR A 230 -8.38 7.04 -1.61
N SER A 231 -8.54 6.49 -2.81
CA SER A 231 -7.55 5.58 -3.42
C SER A 231 -6.20 6.26 -3.61
N THR A 232 -6.21 7.51 -4.11
CA THR A 232 -4.99 8.30 -4.32
C THR A 232 -4.30 8.63 -3.01
N LEU A 233 -5.07 9.03 -1.98
CA LEU A 233 -4.52 9.45 -0.70
C LEU A 233 -4.02 8.25 0.12
N VAL A 234 -4.76 7.15 0.16
CA VAL A 234 -4.33 5.90 0.82
C VAL A 234 -3.04 5.40 0.20
N ARG A 235 -2.93 5.41 -1.14
CA ARG A 235 -1.67 5.07 -1.82
C ARG A 235 -0.53 6.01 -1.43
N ALA A 236 -0.72 7.32 -1.49
CA ALA A 236 0.31 8.28 -1.11
C ALA A 236 0.74 8.10 0.36
N MET A 237 -0.18 7.72 1.26
CA MET A 237 0.14 7.38 2.64
C MET A 237 0.96 6.09 2.77
N ALA A 238 0.59 5.03 2.03
CA ALA A 238 1.31 3.76 2.00
C ALA A 238 2.71 3.89 1.39
N LEU A 239 2.90 4.81 0.46
CA LEU A 239 4.21 5.19 -0.08
C LEU A 239 5.02 6.07 0.88
N GLY A 240 4.42 6.55 1.97
CA GLY A 240 5.06 7.48 2.91
C GLY A 240 5.29 8.88 2.36
N GLU A 241 4.61 9.25 1.26
CA GLU A 241 4.68 10.57 0.64
C GLU A 241 3.94 11.64 1.45
N VAL A 242 2.86 11.24 2.13
CA VAL A 242 2.04 12.11 2.96
C VAL A 242 1.73 11.50 4.33
N GLY A 243 1.50 12.34 5.33
CA GLY A 243 1.09 11.92 6.67
C GLY A 243 0.22 12.95 7.39
N LEU A 244 -0.10 12.69 8.66
CA LEU A 244 -1.03 13.51 9.47
C LEU A 244 -0.66 15.00 9.52
N LYS A 245 0.64 15.29 9.52
CA LYS A 245 1.18 16.66 9.51
C LYS A 245 0.81 17.45 8.25
N ASP A 246 0.50 16.75 7.15
CA ASP A 246 0.21 17.33 5.84
C ASP A 246 -1.30 17.54 5.61
N LEU A 247 -2.15 17.19 6.59
CA LEU A 247 -3.62 17.22 6.48
C LEU A 247 -4.15 18.58 5.96
N GLY A 248 -3.66 19.69 6.48
CA GLY A 248 -4.09 21.02 6.04
C GLY A 248 -3.70 21.32 4.58
N ALA A 249 -2.51 20.88 4.16
CA ALA A 249 -2.04 21.05 2.78
C ALA A 249 -2.84 20.17 1.81
N ILE A 250 -3.16 18.93 2.22
CA ILE A 250 -4.00 18.00 1.47
C ILE A 250 -5.41 18.57 1.32
N LEU A 251 -6.06 18.95 2.42
CA LEU A 251 -7.41 19.51 2.38
C LEU A 251 -7.49 20.73 1.45
N ARG A 252 -6.53 21.65 1.56
CA ARG A 252 -6.48 22.81 0.67
C ARG A 252 -6.37 22.40 -0.80
N LYS A 253 -5.49 21.45 -1.12
CA LYS A 253 -5.30 20.95 -2.48
C LYS A 253 -6.56 20.26 -3.01
N GLU A 254 -7.12 19.32 -2.25
CA GLU A 254 -8.29 18.53 -2.64
C GLU A 254 -9.56 19.37 -2.74
N ILE A 255 -9.80 20.29 -1.80
CA ILE A 255 -10.94 21.22 -1.90
C ILE A 255 -10.79 22.12 -3.12
N SER A 256 -9.59 22.67 -3.38
CA SER A 256 -9.37 23.55 -4.53
C SER A 256 -9.62 22.82 -5.86
N ALA A 257 -9.10 21.60 -6.01
CA ALA A 257 -9.35 20.77 -7.18
C ALA A 257 -10.84 20.39 -7.29
N SER A 258 -11.46 20.03 -6.16
CA SER A 258 -12.85 19.59 -6.12
C SER A 258 -13.83 20.71 -6.40
N VAL A 259 -13.52 21.98 -6.11
CA VAL A 259 -14.36 23.12 -6.52
C VAL A 259 -14.43 23.23 -8.05
N LEU A 260 -13.31 23.03 -8.76
CA LEU A 260 -13.28 23.06 -10.23
C LEU A 260 -14.08 21.89 -10.82
N ILE A 261 -13.93 20.71 -10.23
CA ILE A 261 -14.68 19.50 -10.61
C ILE A 261 -16.18 19.71 -10.31
N ALA A 262 -16.50 20.23 -9.13
CA ALA A 262 -17.85 20.51 -8.67
C ALA A 262 -18.59 21.45 -9.61
N LEU A 263 -17.98 22.54 -10.06
CA LEU A 263 -18.57 23.45 -11.05
C LEU A 263 -18.84 22.74 -12.38
N THR A 264 -17.92 21.88 -12.81
CA THR A 264 -18.07 21.07 -14.04
C THR A 264 -19.25 20.11 -13.93
N ILE A 265 -19.32 19.35 -12.83
CA ILE A 265 -20.37 18.35 -12.60
C ILE A 265 -21.71 19.01 -12.29
N GLY A 266 -21.74 20.10 -11.54
CA GLY A 266 -22.95 20.88 -11.27
C GLY A 266 -23.57 21.43 -12.57
N THR A 267 -22.74 21.98 -13.45
CA THR A 267 -23.18 22.42 -14.79
C THR A 267 -23.74 21.25 -15.61
N ALA A 268 -23.05 20.11 -15.62
CA ALA A 268 -23.55 18.90 -16.29
C ALA A 268 -24.88 18.39 -15.70
N GLY A 269 -25.02 18.45 -14.38
CA GLY A 269 -26.25 18.10 -13.65
C GLY A 269 -27.40 19.03 -13.97
N PHE A 270 -27.15 20.33 -14.07
CA PHE A 270 -28.15 21.31 -14.51
C PHE A 270 -28.65 21.00 -15.92
N ILE A 271 -27.73 20.73 -16.87
CA ILE A 271 -28.07 20.34 -18.25
C ILE A 271 -28.88 19.03 -18.24
N ARG A 272 -28.44 18.05 -17.44
CA ARG A 272 -29.14 16.76 -17.31
C ARG A 272 -30.56 16.92 -16.80
N ALA A 273 -30.77 17.80 -15.82
CA ALA A 273 -32.08 18.12 -15.28
C ALA A 273 -32.95 18.85 -16.32
N TRP A 274 -32.39 19.82 -17.03
CA TRP A 274 -33.07 20.48 -18.15
C TRP A 274 -33.56 19.47 -19.21
N MET A 275 -32.75 18.47 -19.56
CA MET A 275 -33.13 17.42 -20.51
C MET A 275 -34.29 16.53 -20.02
N LEU A 276 -34.51 16.42 -18.71
CA LEU A 276 -35.67 15.71 -18.15
C LEU A 276 -36.95 16.55 -18.16
N GLY A 277 -36.87 17.82 -18.56
CA GLY A 277 -38.00 18.74 -18.55
C GLY A 277 -38.50 19.05 -17.15
N VAL A 278 -37.65 18.95 -16.12
CA VAL A 278 -38.01 19.33 -14.76
C VAL A 278 -38.00 20.86 -14.59
N GLY A 279 -38.72 21.37 -13.60
CA GLY A 279 -38.79 22.81 -13.32
C GLY A 279 -37.44 23.42 -12.91
N MET A 280 -37.30 24.74 -13.11
CA MET A 280 -36.07 25.48 -12.82
C MET A 280 -35.59 25.30 -11.37
N GLU A 281 -36.52 25.25 -10.41
CA GLU A 281 -36.18 25.06 -9.00
C GLU A 281 -35.46 23.72 -8.78
N VAL A 282 -35.99 22.63 -9.34
CA VAL A 282 -35.36 21.30 -9.27
C VAL A 282 -34.01 21.30 -9.98
N MET A 283 -33.89 21.96 -11.13
CA MET A 283 -32.61 22.08 -11.85
C MET A 283 -31.53 22.76 -10.98
N MET A 284 -31.90 23.84 -10.28
CA MET A 284 -31.01 24.55 -9.36
C MET A 284 -30.65 23.70 -8.14
N VAL A 285 -31.63 23.02 -7.54
CA VAL A 285 -31.40 22.10 -6.42
C VAL A 285 -30.39 21.02 -6.81
N VAL A 286 -30.57 20.36 -7.96
CA VAL A 286 -29.66 19.31 -8.43
C VAL A 286 -28.25 19.85 -8.65
N SER A 287 -28.12 20.98 -9.36
CA SER A 287 -26.83 21.60 -9.66
C SER A 287 -26.06 21.99 -8.40
N LEU A 288 -26.71 22.72 -7.48
CA LEU A 288 -26.10 23.19 -6.25
C LEU A 288 -25.74 22.02 -5.33
N THR A 289 -26.58 20.99 -5.29
CA THR A 289 -26.32 19.79 -4.50
C THR A 289 -25.12 19.02 -5.06
N LEU A 290 -25.01 18.83 -6.37
CA LEU A 290 -23.83 18.18 -6.96
C LEU A 290 -22.54 18.93 -6.62
N ILE A 291 -22.58 20.26 -6.62
CA ILE A 291 -21.44 21.08 -6.19
C ILE A 291 -21.10 20.79 -4.72
N ALA A 292 -22.10 20.88 -3.84
CA ALA A 292 -21.92 20.70 -2.40
C ALA A 292 -21.44 19.29 -2.04
N ILE A 293 -22.04 18.25 -2.61
CA ILE A 293 -21.66 16.84 -2.37
C ILE A 293 -20.24 16.57 -2.88
N THR A 294 -19.84 17.13 -4.03
CA THR A 294 -18.48 16.93 -4.57
C THR A 294 -17.43 17.52 -3.62
N VAL A 295 -17.65 18.73 -3.11
CA VAL A 295 -16.74 19.36 -2.14
C VAL A 295 -16.77 18.60 -0.80
N TRP A 296 -17.94 18.19 -0.33
CA TRP A 296 -18.10 17.42 0.89
C TRP A 296 -17.38 16.06 0.82
N SER A 297 -17.54 15.36 -0.29
CA SER A 297 -16.85 14.11 -0.60
C SER A 297 -15.33 14.27 -0.47
N ALA A 298 -14.77 15.35 -1.00
CA ALA A 298 -13.34 15.64 -0.88
C ALA A 298 -12.86 15.85 0.56
N ILE A 299 -13.67 16.52 1.38
CA ILE A 299 -13.38 16.73 2.81
C ILE A 299 -13.39 15.39 3.54
N VAL A 300 -14.47 14.61 3.39
CA VAL A 300 -14.65 13.34 4.08
C VAL A 300 -13.57 12.33 3.68
N SER A 301 -13.33 12.17 2.38
CA SER A 301 -12.32 11.24 1.85
C SER A 301 -10.88 11.65 2.15
N SER A 302 -10.62 12.93 2.44
CA SER A 302 -9.29 13.36 2.90
C SER A 302 -9.09 13.13 4.40
N ILE A 303 -10.14 13.32 5.21
CA ILE A 303 -10.06 13.28 6.67
C ILE A 303 -10.10 11.85 7.20
N ILE A 304 -11.03 11.00 6.72
CA ILE A 304 -11.23 9.66 7.29
C ILE A 304 -9.95 8.82 7.25
N PRO A 305 -9.24 8.68 6.11
CA PRO A 305 -8.02 7.87 6.05
C PRO A 305 -6.94 8.36 7.02
N MET A 306 -6.84 9.68 7.23
CA MET A 306 -5.91 10.26 8.18
C MET A 306 -6.32 10.00 9.63
N LEU A 307 -7.60 10.13 9.97
CA LEU A 307 -8.08 9.83 11.32
C LEU A 307 -7.85 8.36 11.69
N LEU A 308 -8.08 7.44 10.76
CA LEU A 308 -7.81 6.02 10.96
C LEU A 308 -6.34 5.77 11.27
N ARG A 309 -5.43 6.38 10.50
CA ARG A 309 -4.00 6.30 10.76
C ARG A 309 -3.63 6.84 12.14
N LYS A 310 -4.28 7.92 12.60
CA LYS A 310 -4.04 8.50 13.93
C LYS A 310 -4.41 7.53 15.07
N VAL A 311 -5.41 6.67 14.87
CA VAL A 311 -5.81 5.64 15.85
C VAL A 311 -5.16 4.28 15.60
N ASN A 312 -4.11 4.22 14.77
CA ASN A 312 -3.38 3.01 14.38
C ASN A 312 -4.24 1.95 13.67
N ILE A 313 -5.30 2.38 12.97
CA ILE A 313 -6.04 1.54 12.04
C ILE A 313 -5.47 1.78 10.65
N ASP A 314 -5.12 0.71 9.96
CA ASP A 314 -4.64 0.78 8.57
C ASP A 314 -5.74 1.35 7.66
N PRO A 315 -5.51 2.52 7.03
CA PRO A 315 -6.48 3.13 6.14
C PRO A 315 -6.79 2.30 4.89
N ALA A 316 -5.91 1.38 4.47
CA ALA A 316 -6.19 0.47 3.36
C ALA A 316 -7.31 -0.51 3.73
N VAL A 317 -7.38 -0.92 5.00
CA VAL A 317 -8.39 -1.87 5.52
C VAL A 317 -9.79 -1.25 5.55
N VAL A 318 -9.90 0.05 5.83
CA VAL A 318 -11.18 0.75 5.68
C VAL A 318 -11.37 1.09 4.21
N SER A 319 -12.09 0.20 3.55
CA SER A 319 -12.28 0.20 2.11
C SER A 319 -12.90 1.51 1.60
N ALA A 320 -12.54 1.89 0.37
CA ALA A 320 -13.16 3.05 -0.27
C ALA A 320 -14.71 2.96 -0.29
N PRO A 321 -15.34 1.78 -0.53
CA PRO A 321 -16.78 1.61 -0.40
C PRO A 321 -17.40 2.03 0.94
N PHE A 322 -16.71 1.84 2.06
CA PHE A 322 -17.25 2.28 3.35
C PHE A 322 -17.33 3.81 3.44
N ILE A 323 -16.28 4.49 2.95
CA ILE A 323 -16.24 5.95 2.90
C ILE A 323 -17.32 6.48 1.95
N THR A 324 -17.55 5.81 0.81
CA THR A 324 -18.64 6.20 -0.10
C THR A 324 -20.00 6.06 0.55
N THR A 325 -20.29 4.99 1.28
CA THR A 325 -21.58 4.84 1.99
C THR A 325 -21.84 5.98 2.98
N LEU A 326 -20.82 6.46 3.68
CA LEU A 326 -20.93 7.63 4.56
C LEU A 326 -21.21 8.91 3.76
N ILE A 327 -20.55 9.09 2.62
CA ILE A 327 -20.78 10.21 1.70
C ILE A 327 -22.19 10.14 1.11
N ASP A 328 -22.72 8.95 0.82
CA ASP A 328 -24.06 8.78 0.28
C ASP A 328 -25.12 9.21 1.29
N GLY A 329 -25.01 8.73 2.53
CA GLY A 329 -25.94 9.11 3.60
C GLY A 329 -25.89 10.60 3.92
N THR A 330 -24.69 11.18 4.03
CA THR A 330 -24.52 12.62 4.29
C THR A 330 -24.85 13.48 3.08
N GLY A 331 -24.62 12.98 1.87
CA GLY A 331 -24.95 13.64 0.62
C GLY A 331 -26.45 13.75 0.40
N LEU A 332 -27.21 12.72 0.77
CA LEU A 332 -28.68 12.78 0.78
C LEU A 332 -29.20 13.83 1.78
N LEU A 333 -28.58 13.94 2.96
CA LEU A 333 -28.93 15.02 3.91
C LEU A 333 -28.70 16.40 3.26
N ILE A 334 -27.55 16.61 2.64
CA ILE A 334 -27.24 17.86 1.93
C ILE A 334 -28.27 18.13 0.82
N TYR A 335 -28.63 17.10 0.05
CA TYR A 335 -29.61 17.22 -1.03
C TYR A 335 -30.98 17.69 -0.55
N PHE A 336 -31.53 17.00 0.46
CA PHE A 336 -32.87 17.31 0.93
C PHE A 336 -32.93 18.63 1.71
N GLU A 337 -31.87 19.01 2.42
CA GLU A 337 -31.80 20.34 3.05
C GLU A 337 -31.75 21.47 2.01
N ILE A 338 -30.98 21.30 0.93
CA ILE A 338 -30.99 22.26 -0.19
C ILE A 338 -32.38 22.31 -0.85
N ALA A 339 -33.00 21.15 -1.08
CA ALA A 339 -34.34 21.06 -1.65
C ALA A 339 -35.37 21.80 -0.78
N LYS A 340 -35.33 21.59 0.55
CA LYS A 340 -36.24 22.24 1.50
C LYS A 340 -36.11 23.76 1.51
N VAL A 341 -34.88 24.29 1.36
CA VAL A 341 -34.65 25.74 1.32
C VAL A 341 -35.07 26.35 -0.02
N MET A 342 -34.93 25.61 -1.12
CA MET A 342 -35.17 26.12 -2.48
C MET A 342 -36.60 25.91 -2.97
N LEU A 343 -37.29 24.88 -2.50
CA LEU A 343 -38.67 24.58 -2.86
C LEU A 343 -39.58 25.20 -1.80
N THR A 344 -40.02 26.43 -2.05
CA THR A 344 -40.80 27.24 -1.11
C THR A 344 -42.15 26.58 -0.73
N ASP A 345 -42.71 25.77 -1.62
CA ASP A 345 -43.97 25.02 -1.41
C ASP A 345 -43.84 23.81 -0.45
N LEU A 346 -42.61 23.47 -0.05
CA LEU A 346 -42.29 22.37 0.86
C LEU A 346 -42.06 22.81 2.32
N ALA A 347 -42.14 24.11 2.58
CA ALA A 347 -41.80 24.72 3.88
C ALA A 347 -43.00 24.90 4.83
N VAL A 348 -44.14 24.23 4.57
CA VAL A 348 -45.36 24.29 5.41
C VAL A 348 -45.45 23.11 6.36
#